data_AF-A0A2W4P3Z3-F1
#
_entry.id   AF-A0A2W4P3Z3-F1
#
_cell.length_a   1.000
_cell.length_b   1.000
_cell.length_c   1.000
_cell.angle_alpha   90.00
_cell.angle_beta   90.00
_cell.angle_gamma   90.00
#
_symmetry.space_group_name_H-M   'P 1'
#
loop_
_entity.id
_entity.type
_entity.pdbx_description
1 polymer ?
#
loop_
_entity_poly.entity_id
_entity_poly.type
_entity_poly.pdbx_seq_one_letter_code
_entity_poly.pdbx_strand_id
1 'polypeptide(L)'
;TSERKFVKDNKVAYLVKGSFRHDSGYMRITTQLIHAEDNRVLWAERYSEKMEEVFHIQSDIAQRIVSTLSRQIDHTILSAARRKPVTNLDAYDCWLRGMEQLRLGSRDHDLQAREFFNKALEIDPYFTRAYTGLSLSYFNEWSCQMWDKWDENERGAYMYAEKAAQLDETDHVAQMVLARTLLYRKRYDRARQHVRNALDLNSNDADCLVQLSMTLAFLGELEEAEQLYKKAVRLNPGRNTSYNTYGVFICFVKGDYRKGIELAEQSSFSSSWLDFPAYLTFCYTYDNQLEKAKTHWLKFVNVFEKKISGRPCETEEIVDWLVKVNPFRDHSVIARAIDRMHKTGVLGKQTVTVPTSPNSKPTPAPTAASVFRKEGDVWTLSFEGKTVHLPGLKGFNDIALLLSQPTREIHCSELMDLPVTVATEEYALDDKAKREYRNQIRKLQEEIDEAEQMNDSERVASLRECLDQILDHLSSTTDIYGRPRKLGSATEKTRSAVTWRIRNAIKKIAQVHPTLGAHLTNSIKTGTYCCYSPEKPFQWAVGNGQ
;
A
#
# COMPACT_ATOMS: atom_id res chain seq x y z
N THR A 1 14.41 -3.38 -40.27
CA THR A 1 14.35 -1.93 -40.61
C THR A 1 14.02 -1.04 -39.42
N SER A 2 13.24 -1.49 -38.42
CA SER A 2 12.96 -0.69 -37.20
C SER A 2 14.15 -0.57 -36.24
N GLU A 3 14.99 -1.59 -36.14
CA GLU A 3 16.10 -1.65 -35.18
C GLU A 3 17.21 -0.62 -35.45
N ARG A 4 17.72 -0.56 -36.69
CA ARG A 4 18.74 0.44 -37.09
C ARG A 4 18.23 1.87 -36.94
N LYS A 5 16.93 2.09 -37.19
CA LYS A 5 16.28 3.38 -36.97
C LYS A 5 16.26 3.72 -35.47
N PHE A 6 15.83 2.78 -34.62
CA PHE A 6 15.83 2.96 -33.16
C PHE A 6 17.22 3.28 -32.59
N VAL A 7 18.26 2.54 -33.02
CA VAL A 7 19.65 2.78 -32.61
C VAL A 7 20.11 4.18 -32.98
N LYS A 8 19.84 4.61 -34.22
CA LYS A 8 20.23 5.93 -34.73
C LYS A 8 19.47 7.06 -34.02
N ASP A 9 18.16 6.91 -33.86
CA ASP A 9 17.29 7.93 -33.27
C ASP A 9 17.59 8.14 -31.78
N ASN A 10 18.02 7.07 -31.06
CA ASN A 10 18.29 7.11 -29.62
C ASN A 10 19.78 7.12 -29.26
N LYS A 11 20.69 7.23 -30.25
CA LYS A 11 22.15 7.24 -30.06
C LYS A 11 22.66 6.09 -29.17
N VAL A 12 22.15 4.89 -29.42
CA VAL A 12 22.48 3.68 -28.64
C VAL A 12 23.87 3.17 -29.03
N ALA A 13 24.78 3.01 -28.05
CA ALA A 13 26.13 2.48 -28.29
C ALA A 13 26.17 0.93 -28.29
N TYR A 14 25.37 0.30 -27.41
CA TYR A 14 25.31 -1.15 -27.26
C TYR A 14 23.86 -1.62 -27.21
N LEU A 15 23.59 -2.76 -27.83
CA LEU A 15 22.28 -3.39 -27.89
C LEU A 15 22.33 -4.77 -27.25
N VAL A 16 21.46 -5.01 -26.28
CA VAL A 16 21.22 -6.36 -25.75
C VAL A 16 20.00 -6.94 -26.44
N LYS A 17 20.18 -8.07 -27.13
CA LYS A 17 19.09 -8.86 -27.71
C LYS A 17 18.92 -10.14 -26.93
N GLY A 18 17.70 -10.63 -26.84
CA GLY A 18 17.47 -11.95 -26.32
C GLY A 18 16.23 -12.61 -26.88
N SER A 19 16.15 -13.92 -26.69
CA SER A 19 14.95 -14.71 -26.93
C SER A 19 14.72 -15.63 -25.75
N PHE A 20 13.44 -15.80 -25.40
CA PHE A 20 12.99 -16.71 -24.36
C PHE A 20 12.09 -17.74 -25.00
N ARG A 21 12.31 -19.02 -24.68
CA ARG A 21 11.39 -20.11 -24.97
C ARG A 21 11.24 -20.95 -23.72
N HIS A 22 10.05 -21.46 -23.48
CA HIS A 22 9.77 -22.38 -22.40
C HIS A 22 9.10 -23.63 -22.97
N ASP A 23 9.54 -24.80 -22.54
CA ASP A 23 8.95 -26.09 -22.88
C ASP A 23 9.13 -27.06 -21.70
N SER A 24 8.03 -27.67 -21.26
CA SER A 24 8.04 -28.81 -20.33
C SER A 24 8.93 -28.63 -19.08
N GLY A 25 8.84 -27.47 -18.41
CA GLY A 25 9.59 -27.16 -17.18
C GLY A 25 11.01 -26.62 -17.41
N TYR A 26 11.50 -26.65 -18.65
CA TYR A 26 12.77 -26.09 -19.04
C TYR A 26 12.61 -24.75 -19.76
N MET A 27 13.55 -23.86 -19.49
CA MET A 27 13.63 -22.54 -20.07
C MET A 27 14.90 -22.42 -20.91
N ARG A 28 14.73 -21.92 -22.14
CA ARG A 28 15.82 -21.58 -23.03
C ARG A 28 15.87 -20.07 -23.21
N ILE A 29 16.91 -19.45 -22.65
CA ILE A 29 17.22 -18.04 -22.84
C ILE A 29 18.44 -17.94 -23.76
N THR A 30 18.34 -17.16 -24.82
CA THR A 30 19.51 -16.74 -25.59
C THR A 30 19.66 -15.24 -25.42
N THR A 31 20.85 -14.76 -25.10
CA THR A 31 21.17 -13.33 -24.96
C THR A 31 22.41 -12.97 -25.76
N GLN A 32 22.42 -11.79 -26.35
CA GLN A 32 23.53 -11.25 -27.13
C GLN A 32 23.73 -9.78 -26.80
N LEU A 33 24.97 -9.37 -26.55
CA LEU A 33 25.39 -7.98 -26.46
C LEU A 33 26.09 -7.60 -27.76
N ILE A 34 25.62 -6.56 -28.42
CA ILE A 34 26.04 -6.14 -29.75
C ILE A 34 26.50 -4.68 -29.69
N HIS A 35 27.65 -4.35 -30.26
CA HIS A 35 28.07 -2.98 -30.50
C HIS A 35 27.31 -2.41 -31.69
N ALA A 36 26.62 -1.29 -31.50
CA ALA A 36 25.56 -0.86 -32.41
C ALA A 36 26.08 -0.17 -33.69
N GLU A 37 27.30 0.38 -33.66
CA GLU A 37 27.91 1.10 -34.79
C GLU A 37 28.42 0.16 -35.88
N ASP A 38 29.14 -0.90 -35.49
CA ASP A 38 29.76 -1.90 -36.38
C ASP A 38 28.96 -3.22 -36.42
N ASN A 39 27.87 -3.32 -35.66
CA ASN A 39 27.03 -4.51 -35.51
C ASN A 39 27.81 -5.75 -35.02
N ARG A 40 28.90 -5.54 -34.28
CA ARG A 40 29.76 -6.62 -33.75
C ARG A 40 29.15 -7.23 -32.49
N VAL A 41 29.02 -8.56 -32.46
CA VAL A 41 28.61 -9.28 -31.25
C VAL A 41 29.79 -9.31 -30.27
N LEU A 42 29.62 -8.67 -29.11
CA LEU A 42 30.63 -8.59 -28.05
C LEU A 42 30.54 -9.79 -27.10
N TRP A 43 29.32 -10.26 -26.85
CA TRP A 43 29.04 -11.42 -26.02
C TRP A 43 27.75 -12.07 -26.50
N ALA A 44 27.69 -13.40 -26.46
CA ALA A 44 26.50 -14.17 -26.77
C ALA A 44 26.48 -15.43 -25.93
N GLU A 45 25.33 -15.73 -25.35
CA GLU A 45 25.19 -16.88 -24.46
C GLU A 45 23.82 -17.51 -24.59
N ARG A 46 23.77 -18.81 -24.30
CA ARG A 46 22.55 -19.60 -24.29
C ARG A 46 22.47 -20.40 -23.00
N TYR A 47 21.36 -20.20 -22.30
CA TYR A 47 21.00 -20.91 -21.08
C TYR A 47 19.91 -21.92 -21.42
N SER A 48 19.97 -23.09 -20.80
CA SER A 48 18.98 -24.16 -20.99
C SER A 48 18.79 -24.90 -19.67
N GLU A 49 18.13 -24.23 -18.72
CA GLU A 49 17.97 -24.70 -17.34
C GLU A 49 16.50 -24.88 -16.98
N LYS A 50 16.23 -25.40 -15.78
CA LYS A 50 14.89 -25.45 -15.20
C LYS A 50 14.36 -24.04 -14.91
N MET A 51 13.04 -23.89 -14.82
CA MET A 51 12.43 -22.58 -14.53
C MET A 51 12.89 -22.02 -13.17
N GLU A 52 13.14 -22.88 -12.18
CA GLU A 52 13.65 -22.51 -10.85
C GLU A 52 14.92 -21.64 -10.90
N GLU A 53 15.77 -21.84 -11.90
CA GLU A 53 17.07 -21.17 -12.05
C GLU A 53 16.98 -19.79 -12.74
N VAL A 54 15.78 -19.29 -13.07
CA VAL A 54 15.61 -18.05 -13.84
C VAL A 54 16.29 -16.84 -13.19
N PHE A 55 16.30 -16.74 -11.85
CA PHE A 55 16.93 -15.63 -11.14
C PHE A 55 18.45 -15.73 -11.13
N HIS A 56 18.99 -16.95 -11.06
CA HIS A 56 20.42 -17.18 -11.22
C HIS A 56 20.85 -16.77 -12.63
N ILE A 57 20.12 -17.20 -13.65
CA ILE A 57 20.37 -16.82 -15.05
C ILE A 57 20.26 -15.30 -15.24
N GLN A 58 19.25 -14.65 -14.65
CA GLN A 58 19.12 -13.20 -14.71
C GLN A 58 20.36 -12.48 -14.13
N SER A 59 20.81 -12.94 -12.97
CA SER A 59 21.97 -12.37 -12.27
C SER A 59 23.26 -12.58 -13.06
N ASP A 60 23.43 -13.76 -13.63
CA ASP A 60 24.59 -14.12 -14.44
C ASP A 60 24.60 -13.36 -15.78
N ILE A 61 23.46 -13.21 -16.47
CA ILE A 61 23.33 -12.34 -17.65
C ILE A 61 23.75 -10.91 -17.30
N ALA A 62 23.25 -10.36 -16.19
CA ALA A 62 23.59 -9.00 -15.76
C ALA A 62 25.10 -8.89 -15.47
N GLN A 63 25.68 -9.84 -14.75
CA GLN A 63 27.11 -9.86 -14.44
C GLN A 63 27.97 -9.99 -15.71
N ARG A 64 27.56 -10.81 -16.68
CA ARG A 64 28.27 -10.99 -17.95
C ARG A 64 28.19 -9.76 -18.85
N ILE A 65 27.02 -9.11 -18.93
CA ILE A 65 26.88 -7.83 -19.63
C ILE A 65 27.77 -6.78 -18.98
N VAL A 66 27.69 -6.63 -17.65
CA VAL A 66 28.49 -5.65 -16.93
C VAL A 66 29.97 -5.95 -17.11
N SER A 67 30.46 -7.17 -16.84
CA SER A 67 31.88 -7.54 -17.03
C SER A 67 32.39 -7.31 -18.47
N THR A 68 31.57 -7.57 -19.49
CA THR A 68 31.92 -7.31 -20.89
C THR A 68 32.04 -5.82 -21.19
N LEU A 69 31.20 -4.99 -20.56
CA LEU A 69 31.24 -3.53 -20.67
C LEU A 69 32.24 -2.88 -19.68
N SER A 70 32.61 -3.57 -18.59
CA SER A 70 33.38 -3.10 -17.44
C SER A 70 34.87 -2.92 -17.68
N ARG A 71 35.37 -2.98 -18.94
CA ARG A 71 36.65 -2.31 -19.22
C ARG A 71 36.61 -0.80 -18.93
N GLN A 72 35.44 -0.23 -18.59
CA GLN A 72 35.26 1.16 -18.10
C GLN A 72 34.20 1.36 -16.97
N ILE A 73 33.65 0.33 -16.31
CA ILE A 73 32.53 0.50 -15.34
C ILE A 73 32.97 0.20 -13.90
N ASP A 74 32.64 1.11 -12.99
CA ASP A 74 32.88 1.05 -11.54
C ASP A 74 32.35 -0.23 -10.86
N HIS A 75 33.11 -0.71 -9.87
CA HIS A 75 32.86 -1.95 -9.12
C HIS A 75 31.55 -1.98 -8.30
N THR A 76 30.88 -0.84 -8.09
CA THR A 76 29.65 -0.71 -7.29
C THR A 76 28.46 -1.42 -7.93
N ILE A 77 28.27 -1.35 -9.25
CA ILE A 77 27.14 -1.99 -9.96
C ILE A 77 27.22 -3.52 -9.88
N LEU A 78 28.43 -4.09 -10.00
CA LEU A 78 28.68 -5.54 -9.89
C LEU A 78 28.34 -6.07 -8.49
N SER A 79 28.56 -5.27 -7.44
CA SER A 79 28.28 -5.66 -6.06
C SER A 79 26.77 -5.70 -5.75
N ALA A 80 25.98 -4.81 -6.37
CA ALA A 80 24.52 -4.79 -6.25
C ALA A 80 23.87 -5.97 -7.00
N ALA A 81 24.39 -6.34 -8.18
CA ALA A 81 23.91 -7.51 -8.93
C ALA A 81 24.17 -8.85 -8.21
N ARG A 82 25.20 -8.91 -7.35
CA ARG A 82 25.55 -10.11 -6.55
C ARG A 82 24.71 -10.30 -5.29
N ARG A 83 23.87 -9.33 -4.92
CA ARG A 83 23.08 -9.36 -3.67
C ARG A 83 21.60 -9.51 -3.97
N LYS A 84 21.12 -10.76 -4.03
CA LYS A 84 19.93 -11.24 -3.32
C LYS A 84 19.79 -12.77 -3.46
N PRO A 85 19.43 -13.49 -2.39
CA PRO A 85 19.15 -14.92 -2.44
C PRO A 85 17.83 -15.21 -3.17
N VAL A 86 17.68 -16.47 -3.56
CA VAL A 86 16.54 -17.11 -4.21
C VAL A 86 15.19 -16.53 -3.75
N THR A 87 14.55 -15.74 -4.62
CA THR A 87 13.12 -15.44 -4.47
C THR A 87 12.34 -16.71 -4.75
N ASN A 88 11.43 -17.09 -3.86
CA ASN A 88 10.46 -18.14 -4.19
C ASN A 88 9.67 -17.68 -5.44
N LEU A 89 9.75 -18.45 -6.53
CA LEU A 89 9.13 -18.09 -7.81
C LEU A 89 7.63 -17.86 -7.67
N ASP A 90 6.98 -18.59 -6.79
CA ASP A 90 5.54 -18.48 -6.55
C ASP A 90 5.19 -17.15 -5.88
N ALA A 91 6.02 -16.68 -4.93
CA ALA A 91 5.85 -15.36 -4.32
C ALA A 91 6.08 -14.25 -5.35
N TYR A 92 7.07 -14.42 -6.24
CA TYR A 92 7.36 -13.46 -7.29
C TYR A 92 6.25 -13.40 -8.36
N ASP A 93 5.70 -14.54 -8.80
CA ASP A 93 4.56 -14.60 -9.71
C ASP A 93 3.34 -13.92 -9.11
N CYS A 94 3.04 -14.20 -7.83
CA CYS A 94 1.99 -13.51 -7.11
C CYS A 94 2.20 -11.98 -7.12
N TRP A 95 3.42 -11.50 -6.86
CA TRP A 95 3.71 -10.08 -6.94
C TRP A 95 3.55 -9.49 -8.35
N LEU A 96 4.01 -10.18 -9.39
CA LEU A 96 3.81 -9.73 -10.77
C LEU A 96 2.33 -9.58 -11.12
N ARG A 97 1.51 -10.56 -10.75
CA ARG A 97 0.05 -10.51 -10.94
C ARG A 97 -0.58 -9.36 -10.15
N GLY A 98 -0.15 -9.13 -8.91
CA GLY A 98 -0.59 -7.99 -8.11
C GLY A 98 -0.25 -6.65 -8.76
N MET A 99 0.97 -6.51 -9.29
CA MET A 99 1.40 -5.30 -10.00
C MET A 99 0.62 -5.07 -11.31
N GLU A 100 0.26 -6.13 -12.03
CA GLU A 100 -0.61 -6.05 -13.21
C GLU A 100 -1.98 -5.47 -12.84
N GLN A 101 -2.56 -5.93 -11.72
CA GLN A 101 -3.83 -5.40 -11.21
C GLN A 101 -3.73 -3.92 -10.82
N LEU A 102 -2.65 -3.51 -10.12
CA LEU A 102 -2.44 -2.09 -9.78
C LEU A 102 -2.39 -1.17 -11.01
N ARG A 103 -1.86 -1.65 -12.15
CA ARG A 103 -1.79 -0.85 -13.38
C ARG A 103 -3.17 -0.52 -13.96
N LEU A 104 -4.20 -1.31 -13.64
CA LEU A 104 -5.57 -1.09 -14.11
C LEU A 104 -6.28 0.06 -13.37
N GLY A 105 -5.79 0.45 -12.20
CA GLY A 105 -6.12 1.74 -11.57
C GLY A 105 -7.59 1.92 -11.16
N SER A 106 -8.22 0.87 -10.64
CA SER A 106 -9.54 0.94 -9.99
C SER A 106 -9.51 0.24 -8.63
N ARG A 107 -10.46 0.62 -7.76
CA ARG A 107 -10.60 0.08 -6.40
C ARG A 107 -10.68 -1.44 -6.39
N ASP A 108 -11.49 -2.02 -7.28
CA ASP A 108 -11.67 -3.47 -7.32
C ASP A 108 -10.36 -4.18 -7.72
N HIS A 109 -9.58 -3.60 -8.62
CA HIS A 109 -8.25 -4.12 -8.96
C HIS A 109 -7.23 -3.86 -7.85
N ASP A 110 -7.32 -2.74 -7.12
CA ASP A 110 -6.47 -2.47 -5.95
C ASP A 110 -6.73 -3.53 -4.85
N LEU A 111 -7.97 -3.94 -4.62
CA LEU A 111 -8.33 -5.04 -3.72
C LEU A 111 -7.79 -6.39 -4.20
N GLN A 112 -7.97 -6.72 -5.48
CA GLN A 112 -7.40 -7.94 -6.08
C GLN A 112 -5.87 -7.96 -5.99
N ALA A 113 -5.22 -6.82 -6.18
CA ALA A 113 -3.77 -6.70 -6.03
C ALA A 113 -3.33 -7.06 -4.61
N ARG A 114 -4.06 -6.60 -3.58
CA ARG A 114 -3.78 -6.94 -2.17
C ARG A 114 -3.90 -8.45 -1.91
N GLU A 115 -4.87 -9.13 -2.51
CA GLU A 115 -4.98 -10.59 -2.40
C GLU A 115 -3.73 -11.29 -2.93
N PHE A 116 -3.23 -10.88 -4.09
CA PHE A 116 -2.00 -11.43 -4.66
C PHE A 116 -0.76 -11.11 -3.80
N PHE A 117 -0.63 -9.89 -3.29
CA PHE A 117 0.49 -9.54 -2.42
C PHE A 117 0.44 -10.29 -1.08
N ASN A 118 -0.73 -10.50 -0.50
CA ASN A 118 -0.87 -11.30 0.71
C ASN A 118 -0.52 -12.78 0.47
N LYS A 119 -0.92 -13.37 -0.66
CA LYS A 119 -0.47 -14.72 -1.05
C LYS A 119 1.05 -14.80 -1.18
N ALA A 120 1.68 -13.76 -1.75
CA ALA A 120 3.14 -13.70 -1.81
C ALA A 120 3.78 -13.69 -0.41
N LEU A 121 3.15 -13.03 0.57
CA LEU A 121 3.61 -12.99 1.96
C LEU A 121 3.28 -14.25 2.77
N GLU A 122 2.25 -15.00 2.39
CA GLU A 122 1.99 -16.35 2.93
C GLU A 122 3.09 -17.33 2.52
N ILE A 123 3.64 -17.16 1.31
CA ILE A 123 4.74 -17.98 0.78
C ILE A 123 6.10 -17.53 1.35
N ASP A 124 6.37 -16.22 1.33
CA ASP A 124 7.59 -15.63 1.87
C ASP A 124 7.26 -14.37 2.70
N PRO A 125 7.19 -14.49 4.03
CA PRO A 125 6.91 -13.37 4.93
C PRO A 125 7.94 -12.24 4.89
N TYR A 126 9.13 -12.46 4.32
CA TYR A 126 10.19 -11.45 4.20
C TYR A 126 10.27 -10.83 2.80
N PHE A 127 9.32 -11.14 1.92
CA PHE A 127 9.31 -10.67 0.55
C PHE A 127 8.98 -9.17 0.44
N THR A 128 10.04 -8.35 0.53
CA THR A 128 9.99 -6.86 0.54
C THR A 128 9.10 -6.27 -0.55
N ARG A 129 9.14 -6.83 -1.77
CA ARG A 129 8.36 -6.31 -2.91
C ARG A 129 6.85 -6.43 -2.70
N ALA A 130 6.36 -7.49 -2.04
CA ALA A 130 4.94 -7.60 -1.72
C ALA A 130 4.47 -6.50 -0.76
N TYR A 131 5.29 -6.13 0.22
CA TYR A 131 5.01 -4.98 1.10
C TYR A 131 4.96 -3.66 0.34
N THR A 132 5.87 -3.43 -0.62
CA THR A 132 5.78 -2.23 -1.49
C THR A 132 4.49 -2.20 -2.31
N GLY A 133 4.04 -3.36 -2.83
CA GLY A 133 2.79 -3.49 -3.57
C GLY A 133 1.56 -3.20 -2.71
N LEU A 134 1.51 -3.73 -1.49
CA LEU A 134 0.47 -3.41 -0.51
C LEU A 134 0.42 -1.91 -0.21
N SER A 135 1.58 -1.30 0.05
CA SER A 135 1.67 0.14 0.28
C SER A 135 1.12 0.95 -0.88
N LEU A 136 1.51 0.62 -2.12
CA LEU A 136 1.01 1.30 -3.33
C LEU A 136 -0.50 1.16 -3.50
N SER A 137 -1.07 -0.02 -3.19
CA SER A 137 -2.52 -0.24 -3.24
C SER A 137 -3.28 0.64 -2.24
N TYR A 138 -2.82 0.70 -0.99
CA TYR A 138 -3.41 1.61 0.01
C TYR A 138 -3.19 3.08 -0.34
N PHE A 139 -2.03 3.39 -0.91
CA PHE A 139 -1.71 4.73 -1.37
C PHE A 139 -2.64 5.17 -2.51
N ASN A 140 -2.94 4.32 -3.49
CA ASN A 140 -3.87 4.62 -4.58
C ASN A 140 -5.26 4.98 -4.04
N GLU A 141 -5.76 4.21 -3.08
CA GLU A 141 -7.04 4.50 -2.43
C GLU A 141 -6.99 5.79 -1.61
N TRP A 142 -5.90 6.01 -0.87
CA TRP A 142 -5.68 7.22 -0.07
C TRP A 142 -5.61 8.49 -0.91
N SER A 143 -4.83 8.48 -2.00
CA SER A 143 -4.57 9.67 -2.80
C SER A 143 -5.68 9.97 -3.81
N CYS A 144 -6.42 8.96 -4.28
CA CYS A 144 -7.24 9.12 -5.50
C CYS A 144 -8.59 8.37 -5.53
N GLN A 145 -9.03 7.64 -4.49
CA GLN A 145 -10.24 6.80 -4.65
C GLN A 145 -11.18 6.66 -3.44
N MET A 146 -10.71 6.70 -2.19
CA MET A 146 -11.58 6.46 -1.02
C MET A 146 -11.25 7.41 0.14
N TRP A 147 -12.02 8.49 0.21
CA TRP A 147 -11.88 9.54 1.23
C TRP A 147 -12.57 9.22 2.56
N ASP A 148 -13.62 8.42 2.55
CA ASP A 148 -14.33 8.00 3.77
C ASP A 148 -13.46 7.13 4.69
N LYS A 149 -12.39 6.54 4.12
CA LYS A 149 -11.41 5.70 4.83
C LYS A 149 -10.01 6.32 4.85
N TRP A 150 -9.93 7.65 4.81
CA TRP A 150 -8.68 8.41 4.78
C TRP A 150 -7.63 7.91 5.78
N ASP A 151 -8.01 7.80 7.06
CA ASP A 151 -7.07 7.40 8.13
C ASP A 151 -6.65 5.93 8.04
N GLU A 152 -7.53 5.04 7.56
CA GLU A 152 -7.19 3.62 7.37
C GLU A 152 -6.18 3.47 6.22
N ASN A 153 -6.45 4.14 5.10
CA ASN A 153 -5.62 4.05 3.90
C ASN A 153 -4.27 4.74 4.09
N GLU A 154 -4.24 5.89 4.78
CA GLU A 154 -3.00 6.56 5.17
C GLU A 154 -2.12 5.67 6.05
N ARG A 155 -2.71 5.06 7.08
CA ARG A 155 -1.99 4.16 7.99
C ARG A 155 -1.48 2.92 7.28
N GLY A 156 -2.31 2.30 6.44
CA GLY A 156 -1.93 1.13 5.64
C GLY A 156 -0.76 1.44 4.70
N ALA A 157 -0.87 2.52 3.92
CA ALA A 157 0.18 2.94 3.01
C ALA A 157 1.52 3.17 3.75
N TYR A 158 1.49 3.86 4.90
CA TYR A 158 2.70 4.11 5.69
C TYR A 158 3.27 2.85 6.32
N MET A 159 2.43 2.06 7.00
CA MET A 159 2.86 0.87 7.73
C MET A 159 3.58 -0.11 6.79
N TYR A 160 3.02 -0.36 5.60
CA TYR A 160 3.63 -1.28 4.65
C TYR A 160 4.87 -0.71 3.95
N ALA A 161 4.92 0.60 3.66
CA ALA A 161 6.11 1.25 3.12
C ALA A 161 7.27 1.21 4.13
N GLU A 162 6.98 1.52 5.39
CA GLU A 162 7.96 1.50 6.48
C GLU A 162 8.46 0.07 6.73
N LYS A 163 7.56 -0.92 6.71
CA LYS A 163 7.94 -2.34 6.83
C LYS A 163 8.83 -2.80 5.68
N ALA A 164 8.52 -2.44 4.44
CA ALA A 164 9.35 -2.77 3.29
C ALA A 164 10.77 -2.20 3.42
N ALA A 165 10.89 -0.92 3.79
CA ALA A 165 12.18 -0.27 3.99
C ALA A 165 12.97 -0.83 5.19
N GLN A 166 12.29 -1.32 6.24
CA GLN A 166 12.93 -1.99 7.38
C GLN A 166 13.43 -3.40 7.06
N LEU A 167 12.72 -4.12 6.18
CA LEU A 167 13.11 -5.47 5.76
C LEU A 167 14.32 -5.44 4.83
N ASP A 168 14.38 -4.44 3.95
CA ASP A 168 15.52 -4.22 3.08
C ASP A 168 15.78 -2.73 2.86
N GLU A 169 16.73 -2.21 3.62
CA GLU A 169 17.16 -0.82 3.52
C GLU A 169 17.85 -0.52 2.18
N THR A 170 18.30 -1.55 1.45
CA THR A 170 19.01 -1.42 0.17
C THR A 170 18.10 -1.51 -1.06
N ASP A 171 16.79 -1.72 -0.87
CA ASP A 171 15.82 -1.72 -1.96
C ASP A 171 15.40 -0.27 -2.32
N HIS A 172 15.90 0.23 -3.45
CA HIS A 172 15.63 1.60 -3.90
C HIS A 172 14.14 1.86 -4.17
N VAL A 173 13.36 0.84 -4.54
CA VAL A 173 11.91 0.95 -4.76
C VAL A 173 11.20 1.11 -3.42
N ALA A 174 11.59 0.34 -2.40
CA ALA A 174 11.05 0.51 -1.06
C ALA A 174 11.33 1.91 -0.50
N GLN A 175 12.55 2.43 -0.69
CA GLN A 175 12.91 3.81 -0.31
C GLN A 175 12.05 4.84 -1.06
N MET A 176 11.84 4.66 -2.37
CA MET A 176 10.99 5.54 -3.18
C MET A 176 9.52 5.53 -2.74
N VAL A 177 8.95 4.34 -2.45
CA VAL A 177 7.57 4.22 -1.99
C VAL A 177 7.41 4.94 -0.64
N LEU A 178 8.33 4.71 0.30
CA LEU A 178 8.32 5.39 1.60
C LEU A 178 8.49 6.91 1.48
N ALA A 179 9.36 7.38 0.59
CA ALA A 179 9.52 8.81 0.32
C ALA A 179 8.20 9.45 -0.14
N ARG A 180 7.51 8.82 -1.10
CA ARG A 180 6.21 9.28 -1.61
C ARG A 180 5.14 9.26 -0.53
N THR A 181 5.07 8.20 0.27
CA THR A 181 4.09 8.14 1.37
C THR A 181 4.34 9.22 2.41
N LEU A 182 5.60 9.45 2.81
CA LEU A 182 5.97 10.50 3.75
C LEU A 182 5.68 11.91 3.21
N LEU A 183 5.85 12.13 1.90
CA LEU A 183 5.48 13.37 1.23
C LEU A 183 3.99 13.68 1.44
N TYR A 184 3.11 12.71 1.17
CA TYR A 184 1.66 12.88 1.35
C TYR A 184 1.27 13.02 2.83
N ARG A 185 2.06 12.45 3.76
CA ARG A 185 1.94 12.71 5.21
C ARG A 185 2.52 14.06 5.63
N LYS A 186 2.96 14.89 4.68
CA LYS A 186 3.61 16.20 4.87
C LYS A 186 4.86 16.12 5.76
N ARG A 187 5.53 14.96 5.82
CA ARG A 187 6.83 14.76 6.50
C ARG A 187 7.97 15.05 5.52
N TYR A 188 8.03 16.29 5.06
CA TYR A 188 8.84 16.71 3.91
C TYR A 188 10.33 16.38 4.04
N ASP A 189 10.94 16.61 5.21
CA ASP A 189 12.38 16.40 5.37
C ASP A 189 12.74 14.91 5.42
N ARG A 190 11.88 14.08 6.03
CA ARG A 190 12.03 12.61 5.96
C ARG A 190 11.82 12.11 4.53
N ALA A 191 10.81 12.63 3.82
CA ALA A 191 10.57 12.28 2.42
C ALA A 191 11.81 12.56 1.56
N ARG A 192 12.41 13.76 1.71
CA ARG A 192 13.66 14.12 1.04
C ARG A 192 14.79 13.15 1.34
N GLN A 193 14.99 12.77 2.59
CA GLN A 193 16.04 11.80 2.95
C GLN A 193 15.87 10.48 2.20
N HIS A 194 14.65 9.94 2.15
CA HIS A 194 14.39 8.70 1.44
C HIS A 194 14.51 8.85 -0.10
N VAL A 195 14.23 10.03 -0.67
CA VAL A 195 14.56 10.31 -2.08
C VAL A 195 16.07 10.19 -2.31
N ARG A 196 16.90 10.79 -1.45
CA ARG A 196 18.37 10.71 -1.57
C ARG A 196 18.85 9.26 -1.47
N ASN A 197 18.38 8.52 -0.46
CA ASN A 197 18.71 7.11 -0.30
C ASN A 197 18.35 6.29 -1.56
N ALA A 198 17.17 6.50 -2.15
CA ALA A 198 16.75 5.80 -3.36
C ALA A 198 17.68 6.10 -4.56
N LEU A 199 18.09 7.36 -4.72
CA LEU A 199 19.02 7.79 -5.78
C LEU A 199 20.43 7.22 -5.59
N ASP A 200 20.92 7.17 -4.35
CA ASP A 200 22.22 6.61 -4.00
C ASP A 200 22.28 5.10 -4.26
N LEU A 201 21.17 4.39 -3.99
CA LEU A 201 21.05 2.95 -4.22
C LEU A 201 20.92 2.62 -5.71
N ASN A 202 20.09 3.35 -6.45
CA ASN A 202 19.95 3.15 -7.89
C ASN A 202 19.53 4.43 -8.62
N SER A 203 20.50 5.06 -9.27
CA SER A 203 20.27 6.28 -10.03
C SER A 203 19.75 6.04 -11.46
N ASN A 204 19.56 4.78 -11.91
CA ASN A 204 19.28 4.45 -13.31
C ASN A 204 17.97 3.67 -13.53
N ASP A 205 17.13 3.52 -12.50
CA ASP A 205 15.77 3.01 -12.67
C ASP A 205 14.83 4.13 -13.17
N ALA A 206 14.46 4.08 -14.45
CA ALA A 206 13.65 5.12 -15.08
C ALA A 206 12.26 5.30 -14.43
N ASP A 207 11.61 4.22 -14.00
CA ASP A 207 10.28 4.30 -13.37
C ASP A 207 10.39 4.90 -11.95
N CYS A 208 11.44 4.56 -11.21
CA CYS A 208 11.74 5.20 -9.93
C CYS A 208 12.06 6.70 -10.11
N LEU A 209 12.91 7.04 -11.09
CA LEU A 209 13.35 8.42 -11.33
C LEU A 209 12.19 9.38 -11.64
N VAL A 210 11.16 8.97 -12.38
CA VAL A 210 9.99 9.84 -12.63
C VAL A 210 9.14 10.04 -11.37
N GLN A 211 9.05 9.06 -10.48
CA GLN A 211 8.34 9.22 -9.20
C GLN A 211 9.11 10.14 -8.24
N LEU A 212 10.44 9.97 -8.19
CA LEU A 212 11.32 10.82 -7.40
C LEU A 212 11.33 12.26 -7.93
N SER A 213 11.29 12.47 -9.25
CA SER A 213 11.19 13.81 -9.84
C SER A 213 9.90 14.53 -9.43
N MET A 214 8.75 13.85 -9.45
CA MET A 214 7.49 14.40 -8.94
C MET A 214 7.60 14.74 -7.45
N THR A 215 8.19 13.85 -6.66
CA THR A 215 8.38 14.05 -5.22
C THR A 215 9.22 15.31 -4.95
N LEU A 216 10.34 15.48 -5.67
CA LEU A 216 11.19 16.67 -5.57
C LEU A 216 10.45 17.94 -6.03
N ALA A 217 9.63 17.85 -7.08
CA ALA A 217 8.84 18.99 -7.53
C ALA A 217 7.81 19.46 -6.48
N PHE A 218 7.15 18.55 -5.75
CA PHE A 218 6.31 18.93 -4.60
C PHE A 218 7.10 19.53 -3.44
N LEU A 219 8.36 19.09 -3.24
CA LEU A 219 9.26 19.64 -2.23
C LEU A 219 9.83 21.01 -2.62
N GLY A 220 9.65 21.45 -3.87
CA GLY A 220 10.16 22.72 -4.41
C GLY A 220 11.57 22.64 -5.02
N GLU A 221 12.14 21.43 -5.16
CA GLU A 221 13.47 21.19 -5.75
C GLU A 221 13.36 20.99 -7.28
N LEU A 222 12.96 22.06 -7.98
CA LEU A 222 12.48 22.02 -9.36
C LEU A 222 13.55 21.69 -10.40
N GLU A 223 14.75 22.26 -10.25
CA GLU A 223 15.86 22.04 -11.18
C GLU A 223 16.27 20.57 -11.20
N GLU A 224 16.37 19.97 -10.02
CA GLU A 224 16.71 18.56 -9.88
C GLU A 224 15.57 17.66 -10.36
N ALA A 225 14.32 17.99 -10.03
CA ALA A 225 13.15 17.28 -10.56
C ALA A 225 13.17 17.23 -12.09
N GLU A 226 13.42 18.36 -12.77
CA GLU A 226 13.50 18.39 -14.24
C GLU A 226 14.67 17.54 -14.77
N GLN A 227 15.83 17.54 -14.10
CA GLN A 227 16.98 16.71 -14.48
C GLN A 227 16.68 15.22 -14.36
N LEU A 228 16.07 14.78 -13.26
CA LEU A 228 15.69 13.38 -13.05
C LEU A 228 14.64 12.93 -14.07
N TYR A 229 13.62 13.77 -14.34
CA TYR A 229 12.61 13.50 -15.36
C TYR A 229 13.25 13.33 -16.76
N LYS A 230 14.11 14.26 -17.17
CA LYS A 230 14.84 14.16 -18.46
C LYS A 230 15.72 12.91 -18.52
N LYS A 231 16.37 12.55 -17.41
CA LYS A 231 17.16 11.32 -17.29
C LYS A 231 16.27 10.09 -17.50
N ALA A 232 15.10 10.02 -16.87
CA ALA A 232 14.17 8.91 -17.02
C ALA A 232 13.64 8.74 -18.45
N VAL A 233 13.22 9.85 -19.09
CA VAL A 233 12.81 9.89 -20.51
C VAL A 233 13.92 9.37 -21.42
N ARG A 234 15.17 9.76 -21.16
CA ARG A 234 16.34 9.28 -21.92
C ARG A 234 16.59 7.78 -21.70
N LEU A 235 16.40 7.28 -20.49
CA LEU A 235 16.64 5.86 -20.14
C LEU A 235 15.57 4.93 -20.70
N ASN A 236 14.33 5.40 -20.83
CA ASN A 236 13.23 4.60 -21.35
C ASN A 236 12.37 5.37 -22.38
N PRO A 237 12.89 5.59 -23.59
CA PRO A 237 12.21 6.39 -24.62
C PRO A 237 10.87 5.77 -25.07
N GLY A 238 10.69 4.46 -24.89
CA GLY A 238 9.44 3.76 -25.23
C GLY A 238 8.27 4.09 -24.30
N ARG A 239 8.54 4.64 -23.09
CA ARG A 239 7.53 5.06 -22.13
C ARG A 239 7.27 6.57 -22.11
N ASN A 240 7.83 7.34 -23.05
CA ASN A 240 7.71 8.80 -23.09
C ASN A 240 6.27 9.28 -22.92
N THR A 241 5.33 8.66 -23.64
CA THR A 241 3.91 9.00 -23.57
C THR A 241 3.34 8.90 -22.15
N SER A 242 3.76 7.90 -21.36
CA SER A 242 3.35 7.76 -19.95
C SER A 242 4.12 8.68 -19.01
N TYR A 243 5.39 8.96 -19.30
CA TYR A 243 6.22 9.87 -18.49
C TYR A 243 5.85 11.34 -18.70
N ASN A 244 5.30 11.71 -19.85
CA ASN A 244 4.92 13.09 -20.16
C ASN A 244 3.99 13.69 -19.10
N THR A 245 3.15 12.90 -18.43
CA THR A 245 2.27 13.37 -17.35
C THR A 245 3.05 13.98 -16.17
N TYR A 246 4.17 13.37 -15.80
CA TYR A 246 5.13 13.89 -14.82
C TYR A 246 5.79 15.17 -15.33
N GLY A 247 6.15 15.20 -16.61
CA GLY A 247 6.71 16.37 -17.28
C GLY A 247 5.77 17.58 -17.28
N VAL A 248 4.47 17.37 -17.53
CA VAL A 248 3.44 18.41 -17.43
C VAL A 248 3.39 18.98 -16.02
N PHE A 249 3.35 18.10 -15.00
CA PHE A 249 3.33 18.53 -13.60
C PHE A 249 4.56 19.37 -13.25
N ILE A 250 5.77 18.93 -13.62
CA ILE A 250 7.00 19.68 -13.39
C ILE A 250 6.95 21.05 -14.11
N CYS A 251 6.49 21.08 -15.36
CA CYS A 251 6.34 22.33 -16.11
C CYS A 251 5.33 23.28 -15.47
N PHE A 252 4.21 22.76 -14.94
CA PHE A 252 3.23 23.55 -14.21
C PHE A 252 3.85 24.22 -12.98
N VAL A 253 4.52 23.45 -12.12
CA VAL A 253 5.10 23.99 -10.87
C VAL A 253 6.21 25.00 -11.16
N LYS A 254 6.97 24.78 -12.24
CA LYS A 254 8.04 25.68 -12.70
C LYS A 254 7.53 26.94 -13.41
N GLY A 255 6.29 26.93 -13.90
CA GLY A 255 5.71 28.01 -14.70
C GLY A 255 5.98 27.92 -16.20
N ASP A 256 6.55 26.81 -16.68
CA ASP A 256 6.82 26.53 -18.10
C ASP A 256 5.53 26.01 -18.81
N TYR A 257 4.41 26.74 -18.68
CA TYR A 257 3.07 26.25 -19.05
C TYR A 257 2.92 25.78 -20.50
N ARG A 258 3.50 26.53 -21.45
CA ARG A 258 3.48 26.20 -22.88
C ARG A 258 4.14 24.86 -23.17
N LYS A 259 5.31 24.62 -22.56
CA LYS A 259 6.03 23.34 -22.67
C LYS A 259 5.22 22.20 -22.03
N GLY A 260 4.52 22.47 -20.93
CA GLY A 260 3.59 21.52 -20.31
C GLY A 260 2.45 21.13 -21.26
N ILE A 261 1.87 22.08 -22.00
CA ILE A 261 0.83 21.82 -23.00
C ILE A 261 1.38 20.96 -24.15
N GLU A 262 2.56 21.30 -24.69
CA GLU A 262 3.20 20.54 -25.77
C GLU A 262 3.47 19.07 -25.38
N LEU A 263 3.92 18.84 -24.13
CA LEU A 263 4.11 17.49 -23.59
C LEU A 263 2.79 16.73 -23.44
N ALA A 264 1.71 17.43 -23.07
CA ALA A 264 0.38 16.85 -22.92
C ALA A 264 -0.21 16.41 -24.26
N GLU A 265 0.00 17.17 -25.33
CA GLU A 265 -0.46 16.82 -26.67
C GLU A 265 0.23 15.54 -27.21
N GLN A 266 1.43 15.25 -26.72
CA GLN A 266 2.18 14.04 -27.02
C GLN A 266 1.86 12.85 -26.08
N SER A 267 0.97 13.05 -25.10
CA SER A 267 0.57 12.04 -24.12
C SER A 267 -0.71 11.30 -24.55
N SER A 268 -0.79 10.00 -24.26
CA SER A 268 -2.02 9.23 -24.43
C SER A 268 -2.85 9.40 -23.16
N PHE A 269 -4.09 9.87 -23.31
CA PHE A 269 -5.03 10.11 -22.20
C PHE A 269 -5.45 8.83 -21.44
N SER A 270 -4.96 7.66 -21.86
CA SER A 270 -5.33 6.38 -21.29
C SER A 270 -4.53 6.12 -20.02
N SER A 271 -5.20 6.30 -18.87
CA SER A 271 -4.69 6.04 -17.51
C SER A 271 -3.79 7.13 -16.92
N SER A 272 -4.23 8.39 -16.98
CA SER A 272 -3.56 9.47 -16.24
C SER A 272 -4.15 9.67 -14.85
N TRP A 273 -3.32 10.16 -13.94
CA TRP A 273 -3.67 10.53 -12.57
C TRP A 273 -4.96 11.34 -12.50
N LEU A 274 -5.70 11.18 -11.40
CA LEU A 274 -6.94 11.91 -11.13
C LEU A 274 -6.77 13.43 -11.33
N ASP A 275 -5.65 13.97 -10.85
CA ASP A 275 -5.38 15.42 -10.83
C ASP A 275 -4.79 15.94 -12.14
N PHE A 276 -4.42 15.06 -13.08
CA PHE A 276 -3.78 15.46 -14.32
C PHE A 276 -4.61 16.45 -15.17
N PRO A 277 -5.93 16.27 -15.33
CA PRO A 277 -6.76 17.27 -16.01
C PRO A 277 -6.81 18.61 -15.27
N ALA A 278 -6.67 18.63 -13.93
CA ALA A 278 -6.55 19.87 -13.17
C ALA A 278 -5.24 20.61 -13.48
N TYR A 279 -4.11 19.90 -13.55
CA TYR A 279 -2.83 20.50 -13.95
C TYR A 279 -2.85 21.08 -15.36
N LEU A 280 -3.50 20.40 -16.31
CA LEU A 280 -3.70 20.95 -17.66
C LEU A 280 -4.59 22.19 -17.65
N THR A 281 -5.62 22.20 -16.81
CA THR A 281 -6.47 23.38 -16.61
C THR A 281 -5.64 24.58 -16.17
N PHE A 282 -4.72 24.39 -15.22
CA PHE A 282 -3.80 25.45 -14.80
C PHE A 282 -2.91 25.93 -15.95
N CYS A 283 -2.25 25.01 -16.67
CA CYS A 283 -1.39 25.37 -17.79
C CYS A 283 -2.14 26.18 -18.87
N TYR A 284 -3.33 25.72 -19.29
CA TYR A 284 -4.14 26.45 -20.28
C TYR A 284 -4.64 27.80 -19.75
N THR A 285 -4.92 27.92 -18.45
CA THR A 285 -5.34 29.20 -17.84
C THR A 285 -4.21 30.22 -17.87
N TYR A 286 -2.98 29.79 -17.57
CA TYR A 286 -1.81 30.68 -17.63
C TYR A 286 -1.37 31.01 -19.05
N ASP A 287 -1.59 30.10 -20.01
CA ASP A 287 -1.35 30.33 -21.44
C ASP A 287 -2.50 31.09 -22.15
N ASN A 288 -3.51 31.55 -21.39
CA ASN A 288 -4.68 32.32 -21.87
C ASN A 288 -5.58 31.56 -22.88
N GLN A 289 -5.54 30.24 -22.91
CA GLN A 289 -6.41 29.38 -23.72
C GLN A 289 -7.65 28.95 -22.92
N LEU A 290 -8.51 29.93 -22.56
CA LEU A 290 -9.57 29.75 -21.55
C LEU A 290 -10.61 28.69 -21.91
N GLU A 291 -10.97 28.52 -23.19
CA GLU A 291 -11.94 27.49 -23.60
C GLU A 291 -11.39 26.06 -23.44
N LYS A 292 -10.10 25.86 -23.73
CA LYS A 292 -9.42 24.59 -23.45
C LYS A 292 -9.30 24.36 -21.95
N ALA A 293 -9.01 25.42 -21.17
CA ALA A 293 -8.98 25.33 -19.71
C ALA A 293 -10.33 24.86 -19.14
N LYS A 294 -11.45 25.47 -19.53
CA LYS A 294 -12.80 25.03 -19.13
C LYS A 294 -13.10 23.58 -19.51
N THR A 295 -12.70 23.17 -20.72
CA THR A 295 -12.88 21.79 -21.19
C THR A 295 -12.14 20.79 -20.29
N HIS A 296 -10.90 21.10 -19.91
CA HIS A 296 -10.12 20.25 -19.01
C HIS A 296 -10.61 20.29 -17.57
N TRP A 297 -11.13 21.43 -17.12
CA TRP A 297 -11.77 21.56 -15.82
C TRP A 297 -12.99 20.66 -15.72
N LEU A 298 -13.88 20.69 -16.71
CA LEU A 298 -15.04 19.80 -16.75
C LEU A 298 -14.65 18.33 -16.78
N LYS A 299 -13.57 17.96 -17.49
CA LYS A 299 -13.02 16.60 -17.43
C LYS A 299 -12.58 16.23 -16.02
N PHE A 300 -11.88 17.14 -15.33
CA PHE A 300 -11.49 16.92 -13.93
C PHE A 300 -12.71 16.70 -13.03
N VAL A 301 -13.69 17.61 -13.08
CA VAL A 301 -14.94 17.51 -12.31
C VAL A 301 -15.65 16.18 -12.57
N ASN A 302 -15.82 15.77 -13.81
CA ASN A 302 -16.47 14.50 -14.15
C ASN A 302 -15.73 13.28 -13.57
N VAL A 303 -14.39 13.29 -13.58
CA VAL A 303 -13.61 12.19 -13.01
C VAL A 303 -13.68 12.23 -11.48
N PHE A 304 -13.61 13.42 -10.87
CA PHE A 304 -13.77 13.62 -9.43
C PHE A 304 -15.13 13.12 -8.95
N GLU A 305 -16.22 13.53 -9.59
CA GLU A 305 -17.57 13.13 -9.21
C GLU A 305 -17.79 11.62 -9.36
N LYS A 306 -17.19 11.02 -10.39
CA LYS A 306 -17.29 9.58 -10.64
C LYS A 306 -16.45 8.74 -9.68
N LYS A 307 -15.22 9.18 -9.36
CA LYS A 307 -14.23 8.36 -8.64
C LYS A 307 -14.10 8.71 -7.16
N ILE A 308 -14.42 9.94 -6.75
CA ILE A 308 -14.22 10.42 -5.38
C ILE A 308 -15.55 10.59 -4.66
N SER A 309 -16.41 11.50 -5.12
CA SER A 309 -17.61 11.86 -4.34
C SER A 309 -18.81 10.94 -4.60
N GLY A 310 -18.88 10.30 -5.78
CA GLY A 310 -20.05 9.52 -6.20
C GLY A 310 -21.31 10.37 -6.43
N ARG A 311 -21.21 11.70 -6.37
CA ARG A 311 -22.30 12.67 -6.53
C ARG A 311 -21.81 13.96 -7.17
N PRO A 312 -22.70 14.75 -7.78
CA PRO A 312 -22.37 16.12 -8.14
C PRO A 312 -21.90 16.94 -6.92
N CYS A 313 -20.85 17.73 -7.11
CA CYS A 313 -20.22 18.54 -6.06
C CYS A 313 -20.14 20.00 -6.46
N GLU A 314 -20.21 20.88 -5.46
CA GLU A 314 -19.96 22.31 -5.66
C GLU A 314 -18.48 22.54 -6.02
N THR A 315 -18.21 23.55 -6.84
CA THR A 315 -16.86 23.85 -7.31
C THR A 315 -15.87 24.09 -6.17
N GLU A 316 -16.30 24.75 -5.09
CA GLU A 316 -15.47 25.00 -3.90
C GLU A 316 -15.08 23.72 -3.16
N GLU A 317 -15.97 22.72 -3.13
CA GLU A 317 -15.68 21.41 -2.50
C GLU A 317 -14.56 20.68 -3.27
N ILE A 318 -14.61 20.75 -4.60
CA ILE A 318 -13.61 20.15 -5.50
C ILE A 318 -12.26 20.87 -5.36
N VAL A 319 -12.28 22.19 -5.25
CA VAL A 319 -11.08 23.02 -5.07
C VAL A 319 -10.42 22.76 -3.71
N ASP A 320 -11.19 22.73 -2.62
CA ASP A 320 -10.67 22.42 -1.27
C ASP A 320 -10.02 21.04 -1.24
N TRP A 321 -10.66 20.06 -1.87
CA TRP A 321 -10.09 18.73 -2.03
C TRP A 321 -8.73 18.78 -2.75
N LEU A 322 -8.65 19.46 -3.90
CA LEU A 322 -7.42 19.52 -4.69
C LEU A 322 -6.25 20.15 -3.90
N VAL A 323 -6.53 21.18 -3.08
CA VAL A 323 -5.56 21.83 -2.20
C VAL A 323 -5.12 20.89 -1.06
N LYS A 324 -6.07 20.15 -0.48
CA LYS A 324 -5.81 19.28 0.66
C LYS A 324 -5.00 18.05 0.30
N VAL A 325 -5.28 17.42 -0.85
CA VAL A 325 -4.64 16.18 -1.31
C VAL A 325 -3.20 16.44 -1.73
N ASN A 326 -2.97 17.53 -2.46
CA ASN A 326 -1.70 17.75 -3.13
C ASN A 326 -0.64 18.25 -2.13
N PRO A 327 0.44 17.49 -1.90
CA PRO A 327 1.36 17.72 -0.79
C PRO A 327 2.43 18.77 -1.13
N PHE A 328 2.03 19.90 -1.72
CA PHE A 328 2.94 20.99 -1.99
C PHE A 328 3.58 21.48 -0.69
N ARG A 329 4.92 21.55 -0.65
CA ARG A 329 5.63 22.22 0.45
C ARG A 329 5.32 23.71 0.43
N ASP A 330 5.37 24.32 -0.76
CA ASP A 330 4.92 25.69 -1.00
C ASP A 330 3.46 25.72 -1.49
N HIS A 331 2.53 26.04 -0.59
CA HIS A 331 1.10 26.12 -0.90
C HIS A 331 0.76 27.32 -1.80
N SER A 332 1.68 28.29 -1.99
CA SER A 332 1.45 29.45 -2.86
C SER A 332 1.33 29.06 -4.34
N VAL A 333 1.92 27.95 -4.76
CA VAL A 333 1.87 27.47 -6.16
C VAL A 333 0.42 27.15 -6.54
N ILE A 334 -0.24 26.29 -5.76
CA ILE A 334 -1.62 25.89 -6.03
C ILE A 334 -2.61 27.02 -5.74
N ALA A 335 -2.39 27.80 -4.68
CA ALA A 335 -3.26 28.93 -4.34
C ALA A 335 -3.30 29.99 -5.43
N ARG A 336 -2.15 30.34 -6.03
CA ARG A 336 -2.09 31.28 -7.17
C ARG A 336 -2.79 30.73 -8.41
N ALA A 337 -2.67 29.43 -8.67
CA ALA A 337 -3.31 28.79 -9.82
C ALA A 337 -4.85 28.81 -9.69
N ILE A 338 -5.37 28.53 -8.49
CA ILE A 338 -6.81 28.60 -8.19
C ILE A 338 -7.33 30.04 -8.27
N ASP A 339 -6.65 31.00 -7.64
CA ASP A 339 -7.01 32.43 -7.71
C ASP A 339 -7.07 32.93 -9.16
N ARG A 340 -6.11 32.53 -9.99
CA ARG A 340 -6.10 32.81 -11.43
C ARG A 340 -7.36 32.26 -12.11
N MET A 341 -7.74 31.02 -11.82
CA MET A 341 -8.92 30.39 -12.41
C MET A 341 -10.25 31.06 -12.00
N HIS A 342 -10.36 31.54 -10.76
CA HIS A 342 -11.49 32.38 -10.33
C HIS A 342 -11.54 33.67 -11.16
N LYS A 343 -10.41 34.40 -11.26
CA LYS A 343 -10.32 35.67 -12.00
C LYS A 343 -10.62 35.54 -13.48
N THR A 344 -10.27 34.41 -14.10
CA THR A 344 -10.53 34.15 -15.52
C THR A 344 -11.88 33.46 -15.78
N GLY A 345 -12.66 33.16 -14.74
CA GLY A 345 -13.97 32.51 -14.87
C GLY A 345 -13.93 31.07 -15.39
N VAL A 346 -12.80 30.37 -15.24
CA VAL A 346 -12.63 28.98 -15.72
C VAL A 346 -13.40 27.98 -14.86
N LEU A 347 -13.53 28.26 -13.57
CA LEU A 347 -14.24 27.42 -12.60
C LEU A 347 -15.75 27.34 -12.87
N GLY A 348 -16.33 28.32 -13.55
CA GLY A 348 -17.77 28.42 -13.79
C GLY A 348 -18.60 28.63 -12.51
N LYS A 349 -19.91 28.82 -12.66
CA LYS A 349 -20.87 28.72 -11.56
C LYS A 349 -21.58 27.37 -11.69
N GLN A 350 -21.03 26.31 -11.10
CA GLN A 350 -21.80 25.08 -10.92
C GLN A 350 -22.68 25.25 -9.69
N THR A 351 -23.82 25.93 -9.83
CA THR A 351 -24.86 25.84 -8.81
C THR A 351 -25.49 24.46 -8.92
N VAL A 352 -25.34 23.61 -7.90
CA VAL A 352 -26.17 22.42 -7.75
C VAL A 352 -27.61 22.91 -7.53
N THR A 353 -28.39 22.99 -8.60
CA THR A 353 -29.84 23.12 -8.47
C THR A 353 -30.34 21.81 -7.90
N VAL A 354 -30.60 21.79 -6.60
CA VAL A 354 -31.35 20.72 -5.93
C VAL A 354 -32.70 20.61 -6.63
N PRO A 355 -33.03 19.50 -7.33
CA PRO A 355 -34.38 19.27 -7.76
C PRO A 355 -35.18 18.94 -6.50
N THR A 356 -35.94 19.91 -6.00
CA THR A 356 -37.08 19.63 -5.13
C THR A 356 -38.06 18.76 -5.91
N SER A 357 -37.96 17.45 -5.76
CA SER A 357 -39.00 16.53 -6.19
C SER A 357 -40.13 16.53 -5.16
N PRO A 358 -41.37 16.91 -5.54
CA PRO A 358 -42.53 16.80 -4.69
C PRO A 358 -43.15 15.41 -4.88
N ASN A 359 -42.66 14.41 -4.15
CA ASN A 359 -43.45 13.26 -3.66
C ASN A 359 -42.52 12.21 -3.04
N SER A 360 -42.41 12.24 -1.73
CA SER A 360 -42.30 11.01 -0.96
C SER A 360 -43.37 11.11 0.13
N LYS A 361 -44.47 10.38 -0.06
CA LYS A 361 -45.41 10.09 1.02
C LYS A 361 -44.61 9.54 2.22
N PRO A 362 -44.94 9.90 3.47
CA PRO A 362 -44.33 9.27 4.63
C PRO A 362 -44.81 7.82 4.68
N THR A 363 -43.93 6.86 4.40
CA THR A 363 -44.19 5.45 4.72
C THR A 363 -43.96 5.26 6.23
N PRO A 364 -44.88 4.61 6.98
CA PRO A 364 -44.76 4.50 8.43
C PRO A 364 -43.61 3.56 8.81
N ALA A 365 -42.95 3.87 9.92
CA ALA A 365 -41.92 3.03 10.53
C ALA A 365 -42.47 1.64 10.92
N PRO A 366 -41.73 0.55 10.64
CA PRO A 366 -41.96 -0.70 11.34
C PRO A 366 -41.17 -0.69 12.65
N THR A 367 -41.84 -0.42 13.77
CA THR A 367 -41.38 -0.78 15.11
C THR A 367 -41.45 -2.30 15.27
N ALA A 368 -40.44 -3.02 14.78
CA ALA A 368 -40.12 -4.35 15.27
C ALA A 368 -39.09 -4.19 16.40
N ALA A 369 -39.49 -4.49 17.64
CA ALA A 369 -38.61 -4.38 18.80
C ALA A 369 -37.40 -5.30 18.63
N SER A 370 -36.19 -4.76 18.73
CA SER A 370 -34.96 -5.54 18.67
C SER A 370 -34.70 -6.19 20.03
N VAL A 371 -34.45 -7.50 20.06
CA VAL A 371 -34.34 -8.29 21.30
C VAL A 371 -32.93 -8.86 21.41
N PHE A 372 -32.30 -8.72 22.58
CA PHE A 372 -31.03 -9.35 22.91
C PHE A 372 -31.13 -9.89 24.35
N ARG A 373 -31.71 -11.09 24.49
CA ARG A 373 -32.10 -11.66 25.80
C ARG A 373 -31.50 -13.04 26.01
N LYS A 374 -31.17 -13.35 27.27
CA LYS A 374 -30.78 -14.69 27.71
C LYS A 374 -31.99 -15.44 28.26
N GLU A 375 -32.26 -16.62 27.71
CA GLU A 375 -33.31 -17.56 28.13
C GLU A 375 -32.65 -18.91 28.46
N GLY A 376 -32.38 -19.16 29.74
CA GLY A 376 -31.60 -20.34 30.17
C GLY A 376 -30.15 -20.27 29.67
N ASP A 377 -29.68 -21.33 28.99
CA ASP A 377 -28.34 -21.41 28.40
C ASP A 377 -28.25 -20.88 26.95
N VAL A 378 -29.35 -20.34 26.43
CA VAL A 378 -29.48 -19.90 25.04
C VAL A 378 -29.79 -18.39 24.99
N TRP A 379 -29.20 -17.71 24.01
CA TRP A 379 -29.44 -16.30 23.72
C TRP A 379 -30.39 -16.14 22.55
N THR A 380 -31.48 -15.42 22.75
CA THR A 380 -32.49 -15.08 21.74
C THR A 380 -32.19 -13.68 21.20
N LEU A 381 -31.83 -13.60 19.92
CA LEU A 381 -31.44 -12.40 19.20
C LEU A 381 -32.47 -12.08 18.11
N SER A 382 -33.13 -10.93 18.18
CA SER A 382 -34.07 -10.47 17.14
C SER A 382 -33.68 -9.10 16.62
N PHE A 383 -33.52 -8.97 15.30
CA PHE A 383 -33.19 -7.72 14.63
C PHE A 383 -33.81 -7.69 13.22
N GLU A 384 -34.49 -6.59 12.87
CA GLU A 384 -35.17 -6.42 11.58
C GLU A 384 -36.09 -7.59 11.20
N GLY A 385 -36.83 -8.14 12.17
CA GLY A 385 -37.82 -9.20 11.96
C GLY A 385 -37.26 -10.62 11.84
N LYS A 386 -35.94 -10.82 11.95
CA LYS A 386 -35.31 -12.14 11.99
C LYS A 386 -34.88 -12.48 13.42
N THR A 387 -35.28 -13.66 13.90
CA THR A 387 -34.94 -14.16 15.25
C THR A 387 -34.04 -15.38 15.15
N VAL A 388 -32.97 -15.42 15.95
CA VAL A 388 -31.97 -16.48 16.01
C VAL A 388 -31.65 -16.83 17.45
N HIS A 389 -31.43 -18.11 17.72
CA HIS A 389 -31.03 -18.63 19.03
C HIS A 389 -29.59 -19.15 18.99
N LEU A 390 -28.74 -18.73 19.93
CA LEU A 390 -27.32 -19.13 19.99
C LEU A 390 -26.92 -19.63 21.38
N PRO A 391 -26.03 -20.63 21.49
CA PRO A 391 -25.50 -21.07 22.77
C PRO A 391 -24.67 -19.97 23.45
N GLY A 392 -24.72 -19.90 24.77
CA GLY A 392 -24.09 -18.85 25.56
C GLY A 392 -22.57 -18.72 25.35
N LEU A 393 -22.12 -17.47 25.17
CA LEU A 393 -20.71 -17.08 25.16
C LEU A 393 -20.48 -15.93 26.12
N LYS A 394 -19.33 -15.91 26.79
CA LYS A 394 -18.98 -14.83 27.74
C LYS A 394 -19.06 -13.43 27.10
N GLY A 395 -18.69 -13.31 25.82
CA GLY A 395 -18.78 -12.06 25.06
C GLY A 395 -20.22 -11.57 24.77
N PHE A 396 -21.24 -12.43 24.89
CA PHE A 396 -22.64 -11.99 24.78
C PHE A 396 -23.09 -11.21 26.02
N ASN A 397 -22.54 -11.50 27.20
CA ASN A 397 -22.79 -10.70 28.40
C ASN A 397 -22.19 -9.28 28.25
N ASP A 398 -20.97 -9.19 27.72
CA ASP A 398 -20.30 -7.91 27.47
C ASP A 398 -21.10 -7.04 26.47
N ILE A 399 -21.59 -7.66 25.39
CA ILE A 399 -22.44 -6.99 24.39
C ILE A 399 -23.79 -6.58 24.99
N ALA A 400 -24.44 -7.45 25.76
CA ALA A 400 -25.70 -7.12 26.43
C ALA A 400 -25.53 -5.92 27.36
N LEU A 401 -24.44 -5.87 28.14
CA LEU A 401 -24.17 -4.73 29.02
C LEU A 401 -24.02 -3.43 28.23
N LEU A 402 -23.27 -3.46 27.12
CA LEU A 402 -23.09 -2.30 26.23
C LEU A 402 -24.41 -1.87 25.55
N LEU A 403 -25.26 -2.81 25.14
CA LEU A 403 -26.57 -2.52 24.55
C LEU A 403 -27.57 -1.95 25.57
N SER A 404 -27.46 -2.36 26.84
CA SER A 404 -28.30 -1.84 27.93
C SER A 404 -27.98 -0.39 28.31
N GLN A 405 -26.78 0.10 27.94
CA GLN A 405 -26.31 1.46 28.24
C GLN A 405 -25.76 2.14 26.98
N PRO A 406 -26.64 2.51 26.01
CA PRO A 406 -26.19 3.18 24.79
C PRO A 406 -25.42 4.46 25.10
N THR A 407 -24.35 4.71 24.33
CA THR A 407 -23.45 5.88 24.41
C THR A 407 -22.63 6.05 25.70
N ARG A 408 -22.79 5.17 26.69
CA ARG A 408 -21.95 5.18 27.90
C ARG A 408 -20.64 4.44 27.68
N GLU A 409 -19.55 5.06 28.11
CA GLU A 409 -18.21 4.46 28.12
C GLU A 409 -18.04 3.57 29.35
N ILE A 410 -17.75 2.27 29.14
CA ILE A 410 -17.52 1.28 30.20
C ILE A 410 -16.04 0.88 30.17
N HIS A 411 -15.34 0.98 31.31
CA HIS A 411 -13.93 0.64 31.38
C HIS A 411 -13.70 -0.88 31.26
N CYS A 412 -12.62 -1.31 30.61
CA CYS A 412 -12.37 -2.72 30.33
C CYS A 412 -12.23 -3.61 31.59
N SER A 413 -11.86 -3.04 32.74
CA SER A 413 -11.83 -3.78 34.02
C SER A 413 -13.22 -4.12 34.55
N GLU A 414 -14.20 -3.25 34.32
CA GLU A 414 -15.60 -3.49 34.70
C GLU A 414 -16.24 -4.60 33.87
N LEU A 415 -15.72 -4.85 32.66
CA LEU A 415 -16.12 -5.94 31.76
C LEU A 415 -15.38 -7.28 32.04
N MET A 416 -14.36 -7.29 32.92
CA MET A 416 -13.55 -8.48 33.23
C MET A 416 -13.80 -9.09 34.61
N ASP A 417 -14.61 -8.46 35.48
CA ASP A 417 -14.97 -8.96 36.81
C ASP A 417 -13.74 -9.41 37.65
N LEU A 418 -12.63 -8.64 37.61
CA LEU A 418 -11.39 -8.93 38.36
C LEU A 418 -11.02 -7.81 39.34
N PRO A 419 -10.65 -8.14 40.61
CA PRO A 419 -10.27 -7.17 41.62
C PRO A 419 -8.85 -6.59 41.38
N VAL A 420 -8.72 -5.29 41.60
CA VAL A 420 -7.50 -4.49 41.38
C VAL A 420 -6.43 -4.85 42.42
N THR A 421 -5.25 -5.31 42.00
CA THR A 421 -4.02 -5.33 42.83
C THR A 421 -2.83 -4.75 42.07
N VAL A 422 -2.00 -4.02 42.82
CA VAL A 422 -0.95 -3.09 42.38
C VAL A 422 0.36 -3.83 42.09
N ALA A 423 1.12 -3.28 41.13
CA ALA A 423 2.35 -3.82 40.55
C ALA A 423 3.57 -3.84 41.48
N THR A 424 4.49 -4.78 41.21
CA THR A 424 5.94 -4.65 41.47
C THR A 424 6.72 -5.11 40.23
N GLU A 425 7.78 -4.37 39.92
CA GLU A 425 8.63 -4.43 38.71
C GLU A 425 9.70 -5.53 38.80
N GLU A 426 10.02 -6.21 37.69
CA GLU A 426 11.30 -6.93 37.50
C GLU A 426 11.69 -7.08 35.99
N TYR A 427 12.99 -7.26 35.73
CA TYR A 427 13.83 -6.83 34.58
C TYR A 427 13.71 -7.57 33.21
N ALA A 428 14.21 -6.95 32.13
CA ALA A 428 14.28 -7.44 30.73
C ALA A 428 15.72 -7.86 30.27
N LEU A 429 15.81 -8.84 29.35
CA LEU A 429 17.04 -9.46 28.80
C LEU A 429 17.89 -8.55 27.86
N ASP A 430 19.22 -8.70 27.95
CA ASP A 430 20.25 -7.88 27.30
C ASP A 430 20.59 -8.29 25.84
N ASP A 431 21.04 -7.34 25.01
CA ASP A 431 21.15 -7.49 23.53
C ASP A 431 22.22 -8.50 23.04
N LYS A 432 23.15 -8.89 23.92
CA LYS A 432 24.14 -9.95 23.64
C LYS A 432 23.48 -11.33 23.54
N ALA A 433 22.52 -11.63 24.43
CA ALA A 433 21.81 -12.90 24.45
C ALA A 433 20.98 -13.13 23.17
N LYS A 434 20.39 -12.07 22.61
CA LYS A 434 19.61 -12.14 21.36
C LYS A 434 20.45 -12.48 20.12
N ARG A 435 21.74 -12.18 20.12
CA ARG A 435 22.65 -12.55 19.03
C ARG A 435 23.07 -14.02 19.16
N GLU A 436 23.28 -14.50 20.38
CA GLU A 436 23.55 -15.91 20.66
C GLU A 436 22.38 -16.81 20.28
N TYR A 437 21.15 -16.45 20.65
CA TYR A 437 19.97 -17.23 20.27
C TYR A 437 19.74 -17.29 18.75
N ARG A 438 19.97 -16.18 18.03
CA ARG A 438 19.89 -16.18 16.55
C ARG A 438 20.92 -17.11 15.91
N ASN A 439 22.14 -17.15 16.43
CA ASN A 439 23.18 -18.03 15.92
C ASN A 439 22.87 -19.51 16.25
N GLN A 440 22.30 -19.80 17.42
CA GLN A 440 21.89 -21.14 17.81
C GLN A 440 20.73 -21.68 16.95
N ILE A 441 19.72 -20.84 16.67
CA ILE A 441 18.59 -21.22 15.79
C ILE A 441 19.07 -21.56 14.38
N ARG A 442 19.95 -20.73 13.80
CA ARG A 442 20.50 -21.02 12.47
C ARG A 442 21.24 -22.35 12.44
N LYS A 443 22.05 -22.64 13.47
CA LYS A 443 22.81 -23.89 13.56
C LYS A 443 21.89 -25.11 13.71
N LEU A 444 20.81 -25.00 14.50
CA LEU A 444 19.82 -26.08 14.64
C LEU A 444 19.06 -26.32 13.32
N GLN A 445 18.75 -25.28 12.55
CA GLN A 445 18.12 -25.41 11.24
C GLN A 445 19.03 -26.12 10.24
N GLU A 446 20.33 -25.77 10.20
CA GLU A 446 21.33 -26.47 9.38
C GLU A 446 21.43 -27.96 9.76
N GLU A 447 21.43 -28.30 11.06
CA GLU A 447 21.48 -29.68 11.54
C GLU A 447 20.18 -30.47 11.25
N ILE A 448 19.01 -29.80 11.21
CA ILE A 448 17.73 -30.40 10.81
C ILE A 448 17.76 -30.74 9.31
N ASP A 449 18.20 -29.83 8.46
CA ASP A 449 18.28 -30.04 7.02
C ASP A 449 19.24 -31.20 6.67
N GLU A 450 20.37 -31.30 7.37
CA GLU A 450 21.29 -32.44 7.22
C GLU A 450 20.64 -33.77 7.67
N ALA A 451 19.94 -33.78 8.80
CA ALA A 451 19.25 -34.98 9.30
C ALA A 451 18.09 -35.41 8.39
N GLU A 452 17.39 -34.47 7.76
CA GLU A 452 16.34 -34.72 6.77
C GLU A 452 16.90 -35.33 5.48
N GLN A 453 18.05 -34.83 5.00
CA GLN A 453 18.73 -35.42 3.84
C GLN A 453 19.22 -36.85 4.11
N MET A 454 19.54 -37.16 5.37
CA MET A 454 19.93 -38.50 5.81
C MET A 454 18.74 -39.41 6.15
N ASN A 455 17.49 -38.93 6.01
CA ASN A 455 16.25 -39.64 6.40
C ASN A 455 16.23 -40.11 7.86
N ASP A 456 16.92 -39.40 8.76
CA ASP A 456 16.99 -39.72 10.19
C ASP A 456 15.83 -39.06 10.95
N SER A 457 14.64 -39.67 10.84
CA SER A 457 13.39 -39.11 11.36
C SER A 457 13.38 -38.88 12.89
N GLU A 458 14.10 -39.71 13.67
CA GLU A 458 14.18 -39.53 15.13
C GLU A 458 15.04 -38.32 15.49
N ARG A 459 16.15 -38.12 14.78
CA ARG A 459 17.03 -36.97 14.97
C ARG A 459 16.37 -35.66 14.54
N VAL A 460 15.62 -35.67 13.44
CA VAL A 460 14.83 -34.52 12.98
C VAL A 460 13.79 -34.11 14.02
N ALA A 461 13.07 -35.08 14.61
CA ALA A 461 12.08 -34.80 15.65
C ALA A 461 12.72 -34.15 16.89
N SER A 462 13.86 -34.67 17.36
CA SER A 462 14.57 -34.13 18.54
C SER A 462 15.14 -32.73 18.29
N LEU A 463 15.71 -32.46 17.12
CA LEU A 463 16.26 -31.14 16.79
C LEU A 463 15.16 -30.09 16.61
N ARG A 464 14.01 -30.47 16.03
CA ARG A 464 12.83 -29.59 15.92
C ARG A 464 12.25 -29.26 17.30
N GLU A 465 12.17 -30.23 18.20
CA GLU A 465 11.74 -29.98 19.58
C GLU A 465 12.69 -29.03 20.32
N CYS A 466 14.01 -29.15 20.10
CA CYS A 466 15.00 -28.24 20.66
C CYS A 466 14.87 -26.81 20.08
N LEU A 467 14.60 -26.70 18.78
CA LEU A 467 14.32 -25.43 18.11
C LEU A 467 13.04 -24.77 18.68
N ASP A 468 11.98 -25.55 18.86
CA ASP A 468 10.71 -25.08 19.41
C ASP A 468 10.87 -24.58 20.85
N GLN A 469 11.66 -25.25 21.69
CA GLN A 469 11.97 -24.80 23.06
C GLN A 469 12.70 -23.44 23.09
N ILE A 470 13.63 -23.21 22.16
CA ILE A 470 14.34 -21.91 22.07
C ILE A 470 13.38 -20.83 21.55
N LEU A 471 12.53 -21.15 20.58
CA LEU A 471 11.52 -20.23 20.06
C LEU A 471 10.46 -19.88 21.12
N ASP A 472 10.06 -20.84 21.96
CA ASP A 472 9.16 -20.63 23.09
C ASP A 472 9.81 -19.79 24.20
N HIS A 473 11.11 -19.98 24.45
CA HIS A 473 11.86 -19.15 25.38
C HIS A 473 12.01 -17.70 24.88
N LEU A 474 12.18 -17.50 23.57
CA LEU A 474 12.23 -16.17 22.95
C LEU A 474 10.85 -15.51 22.87
N SER A 475 9.80 -16.28 22.61
CA SER A 475 8.42 -15.80 22.52
C SER A 475 7.85 -15.44 23.90
N SER A 476 8.30 -16.11 24.97
CA SER A 476 7.96 -15.76 26.36
C SER A 476 8.69 -14.50 26.87
N THR A 477 9.76 -14.07 26.20
CA THR A 477 10.60 -12.93 26.61
C THR A 477 10.57 -11.72 25.67
N THR A 478 9.95 -11.83 24.49
CA THR A 478 9.80 -10.73 23.52
C THR A 478 8.39 -10.67 22.93
N ASP A 479 7.90 -9.48 22.61
CA ASP A 479 6.60 -9.31 21.94
C ASP A 479 6.65 -9.78 20.47
N ILE A 480 5.50 -9.95 19.81
CA ILE A 480 5.30 -10.37 18.40
C ILE A 480 6.02 -9.50 17.34
N TYR A 481 6.80 -8.50 17.76
CA TYR A 481 7.61 -7.62 16.93
C TYR A 481 9.10 -7.54 17.36
N GLY A 482 9.59 -8.45 18.20
CA GLY A 482 11.03 -8.60 18.50
C GLY A 482 11.68 -7.47 19.31
N ARG A 483 10.89 -6.69 20.06
CA ARG A 483 11.40 -5.60 20.94
C ARG A 483 11.37 -6.02 22.41
N PRO A 484 12.35 -5.60 23.24
CA PRO A 484 12.26 -5.76 24.69
C PRO A 484 11.13 -4.88 25.24
N ARG A 485 10.25 -5.46 26.07
CA ARG A 485 9.06 -4.79 26.61
C ARG A 485 9.46 -3.82 27.74
N LYS A 486 8.94 -2.58 27.69
CA LYS A 486 8.49 -1.91 28.91
C LYS A 486 7.09 -2.45 29.21
N LEU A 487 6.89 -3.04 30.39
CA LEU A 487 5.60 -3.60 30.82
C LEU A 487 4.51 -2.52 30.74
N GLY A 488 3.51 -2.73 29.86
CA GLY A 488 2.25 -2.00 29.91
C GLY A 488 1.42 -2.46 31.11
N SER A 489 0.73 -1.51 31.75
CA SER A 489 -0.09 -1.72 32.94
C SER A 489 -1.11 -2.87 32.76
N ALA A 490 -1.54 -3.47 33.87
CA ALA A 490 -2.58 -4.52 33.90
C ALA A 490 -3.84 -4.17 33.08
N THR A 491 -4.13 -2.87 32.94
CA THR A 491 -5.19 -2.30 32.09
C THR A 491 -5.09 -2.71 30.62
N GLU A 492 -3.89 -2.79 30.04
CA GLU A 492 -3.68 -3.10 28.62
C GLU A 492 -3.98 -4.58 28.30
N LYS A 493 -3.66 -5.47 29.26
CA LYS A 493 -3.99 -6.91 29.18
C LYS A 493 -5.51 -7.11 29.24
N THR A 494 -6.16 -6.44 30.20
CA THR A 494 -7.62 -6.45 30.38
C THR A 494 -8.33 -5.90 29.14
N ARG A 495 -7.85 -4.79 28.57
CA ARG A 495 -8.37 -4.19 27.33
C ARG A 495 -8.36 -5.16 26.15
N SER A 496 -7.24 -5.84 25.94
CA SER A 496 -7.04 -6.74 24.81
C SER A 496 -7.91 -7.98 24.93
N ALA A 497 -8.04 -8.54 26.15
CA ALA A 497 -8.94 -9.67 26.42
C ALA A 497 -10.41 -9.32 26.17
N VAL A 498 -10.88 -8.15 26.63
CA VAL A 498 -12.25 -7.65 26.38
C VAL A 498 -12.50 -7.43 24.89
N THR A 499 -11.55 -6.79 24.21
CA THR A 499 -11.64 -6.50 22.77
C THR A 499 -11.76 -7.79 21.96
N TRP A 500 -10.97 -8.80 22.28
CA TRP A 500 -11.04 -10.11 21.63
C TRP A 500 -12.38 -10.82 21.91
N ARG A 501 -12.86 -10.80 23.16
CA ARG A 501 -14.16 -11.42 23.55
C ARG A 501 -15.34 -10.82 22.78
N ILE A 502 -15.42 -9.50 22.70
CA ILE A 502 -16.48 -8.79 21.98
C ILE A 502 -16.41 -9.08 20.48
N ARG A 503 -15.23 -8.98 19.86
CA ARG A 503 -15.06 -9.23 18.42
C ARG A 503 -15.37 -10.68 18.04
N ASN A 504 -14.96 -11.64 18.87
CA ASN A 504 -15.27 -13.05 18.64
C ASN A 504 -16.77 -13.34 18.74
N ALA A 505 -17.46 -12.71 19.70
CA ALA A 505 -18.92 -12.81 19.82
C ALA A 505 -19.64 -12.21 18.60
N ILE A 506 -19.24 -11.03 18.13
CA ILE A 506 -19.80 -10.40 16.92
C ILE A 506 -19.57 -11.29 15.68
N LYS A 507 -18.38 -11.89 15.54
CA LYS A 507 -18.06 -12.81 14.44
C LYS A 507 -19.00 -14.02 14.41
N LYS A 508 -19.31 -14.60 15.58
CA LYS A 508 -20.26 -15.73 15.67
C LYS A 508 -21.71 -15.32 15.41
N ILE A 509 -22.12 -14.12 15.81
CA ILE A 509 -23.43 -13.57 15.45
C ILE A 509 -23.51 -13.35 13.94
N ALA A 510 -22.47 -12.80 13.31
CA ALA A 510 -22.42 -12.53 11.87
C ALA A 510 -22.58 -13.79 11.00
N GLN A 511 -22.14 -14.95 11.49
CA GLN A 511 -22.30 -16.23 10.78
C GLN A 511 -23.76 -16.68 10.66
N VAL A 512 -24.61 -16.33 11.63
CA VAL A 512 -26.01 -16.80 11.69
C VAL A 512 -27.01 -15.67 11.40
N HIS A 513 -26.62 -14.43 11.71
CA HIS A 513 -27.38 -13.20 11.47
C HIS A 513 -26.45 -12.10 10.90
N PRO A 514 -26.15 -12.13 9.59
CA PRO A 514 -25.19 -11.21 8.97
C PRO A 514 -25.52 -9.72 9.16
N THR A 515 -26.80 -9.34 9.08
CA THR A 515 -27.25 -7.96 9.25
C THR A 515 -27.04 -7.43 10.68
N LEU A 516 -27.32 -8.23 11.70
CA LEU A 516 -27.03 -7.92 13.10
C LEU A 516 -25.53 -7.88 13.37
N GLY A 517 -24.76 -8.81 12.78
CA GLY A 517 -23.30 -8.82 12.87
C GLY A 517 -22.67 -7.55 12.31
N ALA A 518 -23.13 -7.09 11.15
CA ALA A 518 -22.69 -5.82 10.54
C ALA A 518 -23.05 -4.61 11.42
N HIS A 519 -24.28 -4.56 11.93
CA HIS A 519 -24.74 -3.50 12.83
C HIS A 519 -23.88 -3.39 14.09
N LEU A 520 -23.64 -4.50 14.78
CA LEU A 520 -22.82 -4.53 16.01
C LEU A 520 -21.35 -4.22 15.73
N THR A 521 -20.81 -4.65 14.58
CA THR A 521 -19.43 -4.33 14.16
C THR A 521 -19.26 -2.82 13.98
N ASN A 522 -20.24 -2.16 13.37
CA ASN A 522 -20.17 -0.72 13.09
C ASN A 522 -20.49 0.12 14.34
N SER A 523 -21.33 -0.40 15.24
CA SER A 523 -21.85 0.36 16.37
C SER A 523 -21.07 0.17 17.68
N ILE A 524 -20.29 -0.91 17.86
CA ILE A 524 -19.53 -1.15 19.09
C ILE A 524 -18.08 -0.72 18.92
N LYS A 525 -17.64 0.27 19.71
CA LYS A 525 -16.23 0.69 19.79
C LYS A 525 -15.56 -0.04 20.95
N THR A 526 -14.41 -0.64 20.68
CA THR A 526 -13.62 -1.40 21.67
C THR A 526 -12.28 -0.69 21.91
N GLY A 527 -11.96 -0.45 23.17
CA GLY A 527 -10.77 0.27 23.63
C GLY A 527 -10.60 0.11 25.14
N THR A 528 -9.76 0.93 25.78
CA THR A 528 -9.68 0.97 27.26
C THR A 528 -11.05 1.26 27.87
N TYR A 529 -11.86 2.03 27.14
CA TYR A 529 -13.29 2.18 27.33
C TYR A 529 -14.02 1.59 26.11
N CYS A 530 -15.06 0.81 26.36
CA CYS A 530 -15.92 0.23 25.34
C CYS A 530 -17.28 0.93 25.37
N CYS A 531 -17.86 1.21 24.20
CA CYS A 531 -19.17 1.85 24.11
C CYS A 531 -19.98 1.35 22.91
N TYR A 532 -21.31 1.41 23.02
CA TYR A 532 -22.24 1.16 21.92
C TYR A 532 -22.82 2.49 21.42
N SER A 533 -22.57 2.83 20.16
CA SER A 533 -22.96 4.08 19.51
C SER A 533 -23.49 3.82 18.10
N PRO A 534 -24.79 3.51 17.93
CA PRO A 534 -25.38 3.25 16.62
C PRO A 534 -25.66 4.54 15.83
N GLU A 535 -25.64 4.46 14.49
CA GLU A 535 -25.95 5.59 13.58
C GLU A 535 -27.42 6.04 13.63
N LYS A 536 -28.33 5.14 14.04
CA LYS A 536 -29.75 5.43 14.32
C LYS A 536 -30.11 4.95 15.72
N PRO A 537 -30.97 5.67 16.47
CA PRO A 537 -31.38 5.23 17.81
C PRO A 537 -32.22 3.94 17.72
N PHE A 538 -31.72 2.86 18.30
CA PHE A 538 -32.44 1.58 18.42
C PHE A 538 -32.82 1.33 19.88
N GLN A 539 -34.06 0.92 20.12
CA GLN A 539 -34.49 0.42 21.43
C GLN A 539 -34.27 -1.09 21.48
N TRP A 540 -33.41 -1.52 22.40
CA TRP A 540 -33.12 -2.92 22.66
C TRP A 540 -33.87 -3.39 23.90
N ALA A 541 -34.59 -4.51 23.80
CA ALA A 541 -35.03 -5.26 24.97
C ALA A 541 -33.87 -6.13 25.45
N VAL A 542 -33.14 -5.65 26.47
CA VAL A 542 -31.99 -6.32 27.08
C VAL A 542 -32.35 -6.74 28.50
N GLY A 543 -32.12 -8.01 28.86
CA GLY A 543 -32.34 -8.48 30.24
C GLY A 543 -32.09 -9.97 30.45
N ASN A 544 -31.91 -10.37 31.71
CA ASN A 544 -32.01 -11.76 32.16
C ASN A 544 -33.50 -12.06 32.37
N GLY A 545 -34.04 -13.08 31.70
CA GLY A 545 -35.40 -13.50 32.02
C GLY A 545 -35.48 -14.18 33.38
N GLN A 546 -36.20 -13.57 34.32
CA GLN A 546 -37.18 -14.32 35.09
C GLN A 546 -38.44 -14.49 34.23
#